data_AF-A0A453T773-F1
#
_entry.id   AF-A0A453T773-F1
#
_cell.length_a   1.000
_cell.length_b   1.000
_cell.length_c   1.000
_cell.angle_alpha   90.00
_cell.angle_beta   90.00
_cell.angle_gamma   90.00
#
_symmetry.space_group_name_H-M   'P 1'
#
loop_
_entity.id
_entity.type
_entity.pdbx_description
1 polymer ?
#
loop_
_entity_poly.entity_id
_entity_poly.type
_entity_poly.pdbx_seq_one_letter_code
_entity_poly.pdbx_strand_id
1 'polypeptide(L)'
;MDPPVADPGPTKDEGVGSKGEMDLPVANPGPVRDEGQLLQCPYCDSEAMHKLAQFLLPGLAAVCVDGTTGDLFRSPSVVAVDLRQEMVDYITQRSETFIADTLIESEVEQNADNQMPDDPYEVISIFMDDFSRTKRNIIGHVSGWLLSDSREDKIDDFVQEMDMTRFWPLERREGIAEVLLKNVDIKTKFHCPEKYENEERLADHKAQCSFRPVTCPNDGCRAKVSVRCMQDHDAACLFKILQCEQNCEKRLLRRDMDRHCVTVCPMRPMKCPFGCDSSFPEHNLEEHCSESLQQHLLKVLQVIHKKGFTADQLNDRALELEKSEDRGKLAKARDARSLTNIVKDLEAKKTPPS
;
A
#
# COMPACT_ATOMS: atom_id res chain seq x y z
N MET A 1 -34.49 -54.94 18.21
CA MET A 1 -35.90 -54.51 18.15
C MET A 1 -35.89 -53.18 17.45
N ASP A 2 -35.96 -53.21 16.13
CA ASP A 2 -35.98 -52.03 15.27
C ASP A 2 -37.44 -51.66 14.98
N PRO A 3 -37.81 -50.37 14.95
CA PRO A 3 -39.14 -49.95 14.51
C PRO A 3 -39.21 -49.84 12.97
N PRO A 4 -40.39 -50.03 12.36
CA PRO A 4 -40.52 -50.27 10.92
C PRO A 4 -40.67 -48.98 10.10
N VAL A 5 -40.15 -49.05 8.87
CA VAL A 5 -40.27 -48.09 7.77
C VAL A 5 -41.67 -48.14 7.18
N ALA A 6 -42.29 -46.97 6.97
CA ALA A 6 -43.59 -46.83 6.31
C ALA A 6 -43.43 -46.58 4.81
N ASP A 7 -44.16 -47.35 4.01
CA ASP A 7 -44.29 -47.31 2.56
C ASP A 7 -45.62 -46.60 2.18
N PRO A 8 -45.64 -45.63 1.25
CA PRO A 8 -46.90 -45.15 0.67
C PRO A 8 -47.10 -45.70 -0.75
N GLY A 9 -48.17 -46.47 -0.90
CA GLY A 9 -48.66 -47.01 -2.17
C GLY A 9 -49.25 -45.96 -3.14
N PRO A 10 -49.72 -46.41 -4.32
CA PRO A 10 -49.88 -45.57 -5.50
C PRO A 10 -51.31 -45.00 -5.64
N THR A 11 -51.43 -43.80 -6.21
CA THR A 11 -52.71 -43.22 -6.62
C THR A 11 -52.71 -42.85 -8.11
N LYS A 12 -53.73 -43.34 -8.81
CA LYS A 12 -53.99 -43.20 -10.25
C LYS A 12 -54.71 -41.89 -10.59
N ASP A 13 -54.47 -41.47 -11.84
CA ASP A 13 -55.16 -40.45 -12.64
C ASP A 13 -56.70 -40.51 -12.62
N GLU A 14 -57.32 -39.34 -12.69
CA GLU A 14 -58.45 -39.05 -13.59
C GLU A 14 -58.36 -37.59 -14.09
N GLY A 15 -58.45 -37.38 -15.40
CA GLY A 15 -58.55 -36.07 -16.04
C GLY A 15 -59.94 -35.81 -16.60
N VAL A 16 -60.21 -34.55 -17.00
CA VAL A 16 -61.00 -34.10 -18.18
C VAL A 16 -61.09 -32.56 -18.16
N GLY A 17 -60.87 -31.92 -19.33
CA GLY A 17 -61.51 -30.64 -19.66
C GLY A 17 -60.68 -29.60 -20.43
N SER A 18 -60.53 -29.76 -21.75
CA SER A 18 -60.03 -28.71 -22.67
C SER A 18 -61.06 -27.59 -22.92
N LYS A 19 -60.59 -26.34 -23.10
CA LYS A 19 -60.92 -25.45 -24.24
C LYS A 19 -60.27 -24.06 -24.09
N GLY A 20 -59.55 -23.62 -25.13
CA GLY A 20 -59.37 -22.19 -25.44
C GLY A 20 -57.94 -21.70 -25.66
N GLU A 21 -57.19 -22.28 -26.61
CA GLU A 21 -55.98 -21.64 -27.17
C GLU A 21 -56.39 -20.54 -28.17
N MET A 22 -55.82 -19.34 -28.01
CA MET A 22 -55.78 -18.30 -29.03
C MET A 22 -54.37 -18.30 -29.62
N ASP A 23 -54.23 -18.71 -30.88
CA ASP A 23 -52.97 -18.73 -31.61
C ASP A 23 -52.44 -17.31 -31.84
N LEU A 24 -51.24 -17.03 -31.32
CA LEU A 24 -50.42 -15.89 -31.70
C LEU A 24 -49.55 -16.28 -32.92
N PRO A 25 -49.29 -15.37 -33.87
CA PRO A 25 -48.65 -15.71 -35.13
C PRO A 25 -47.20 -16.19 -34.90
N VAL A 26 -46.94 -17.42 -35.34
CA VAL A 26 -45.60 -18.03 -35.41
C VAL A 26 -44.78 -17.25 -36.43
N ALA A 27 -43.89 -16.39 -35.93
CA ALA A 27 -42.75 -15.96 -36.73
C ALA A 27 -41.80 -17.16 -36.84
N ASN A 28 -41.57 -17.64 -38.06
CA ASN A 28 -40.53 -18.62 -38.34
C ASN A 28 -39.21 -18.13 -37.71
N PRO A 29 -38.57 -18.89 -36.81
CA PRO A 29 -37.18 -18.64 -36.51
C PRO A 29 -36.42 -18.93 -37.80
N GLY A 30 -35.91 -17.88 -38.44
CA GLY A 30 -34.79 -18.05 -39.37
C GLY A 30 -33.69 -18.84 -38.64
N PRO A 31 -32.77 -19.50 -39.37
CA PRO A 31 -31.81 -20.40 -38.77
C PRO A 31 -31.05 -19.66 -37.65
N VAL A 32 -31.39 -20.01 -36.41
CA VAL A 32 -30.66 -19.54 -35.23
C VAL A 32 -29.31 -20.20 -35.38
N ARG A 33 -28.33 -19.41 -35.80
CA ARG A 33 -26.94 -19.76 -35.54
C ARG A 33 -26.83 -19.77 -34.03
N ASP A 34 -26.74 -20.97 -33.48
CA ASP A 34 -26.33 -21.21 -32.11
C ASP A 34 -24.88 -20.71 -31.99
N GLU A 35 -24.70 -19.39 -31.89
CA GLU A 35 -23.48 -18.82 -31.35
C GLU A 35 -23.51 -19.16 -29.86
N GLY A 36 -23.10 -20.39 -29.55
CA GLY A 36 -23.03 -20.89 -28.19
C GLY A 36 -22.38 -19.83 -27.31
N GLN A 37 -23.04 -19.47 -26.22
CA GLN A 37 -22.65 -18.37 -25.36
C GLN A 37 -21.23 -18.64 -24.82
N LEU A 38 -20.23 -17.96 -25.41
CA LEU A 38 -18.84 -18.21 -25.07
C LEU A 38 -18.58 -17.81 -23.62
N LEU A 39 -18.01 -18.74 -22.85
CA LEU A 39 -17.63 -18.55 -21.46
C LEU A 39 -16.35 -17.73 -21.37
N GLN A 40 -16.41 -16.56 -20.74
CA GLN A 40 -15.25 -15.70 -20.56
C GLN A 40 -14.37 -16.17 -19.38
N CYS A 41 -13.06 -16.04 -19.52
CA CYS A 41 -12.15 -16.25 -18.40
C CYS A 41 -12.40 -15.22 -17.28
N PRO A 42 -12.60 -15.65 -16.02
CA PRO A 42 -12.89 -14.71 -14.93
C PRO A 42 -11.65 -14.00 -14.40
N TYR A 43 -10.44 -14.37 -14.83
CA TYR A 43 -9.23 -13.84 -14.21
C TYR A 43 -8.88 -12.43 -14.65
N CYS A 44 -8.50 -11.62 -13.67
CA CYS A 44 -7.97 -10.29 -13.82
C CYS A 44 -6.73 -10.10 -12.93
N ASP A 45 -6.06 -8.97 -13.11
CA ASP A 45 -4.92 -8.57 -12.32
C ASP A 45 -5.33 -8.40 -10.86
N SER A 46 -4.84 -9.31 -10.01
CA SER A 46 -5.25 -9.37 -8.61
C SER A 46 -4.80 -8.14 -7.81
N GLU A 47 -3.69 -7.50 -8.19
CA GLU A 47 -3.21 -6.31 -7.48
C GLU A 47 -4.00 -5.08 -7.88
N ALA A 48 -4.33 -4.93 -9.17
CA ALA A 48 -5.24 -3.88 -9.63
C ALA A 48 -6.64 -4.02 -9.02
N MET A 49 -7.19 -5.24 -8.99
CA MET A 49 -8.48 -5.54 -8.35
C MET A 49 -8.44 -5.20 -6.85
N HIS A 50 -7.38 -5.59 -6.13
CA HIS A 50 -7.23 -5.29 -4.71
C HIS A 50 -7.11 -3.79 -4.44
N LYS A 51 -6.34 -3.06 -5.26
CA LYS A 51 -6.22 -1.59 -5.18
C LYS A 51 -7.57 -0.91 -5.37
N LEU A 52 -8.35 -1.33 -6.38
CA LEU A 52 -9.71 -0.84 -6.60
C LEU A 52 -10.63 -1.17 -5.41
N ALA A 53 -10.56 -2.38 -4.86
CA ALA A 53 -11.34 -2.77 -3.69
C ALA A 53 -11.02 -1.93 -2.44
N GLN A 54 -9.75 -1.58 -2.23
CA GLN A 54 -9.32 -0.70 -1.15
C GLN A 54 -9.87 0.72 -1.31
N PHE A 55 -9.98 1.22 -2.54
CA PHE A 55 -10.47 2.56 -2.88
C PHE A 55 -11.96 2.78 -2.61
N LEU A 56 -12.79 1.73 -2.75
CA LEU A 56 -14.24 1.84 -2.60
C LEU A 56 -14.68 2.32 -1.20
N LEU A 57 -13.99 1.89 -0.14
CA LEU A 57 -14.41 2.19 1.24
C LEU A 57 -14.17 3.67 1.62
N PRO A 58 -12.97 4.25 1.41
CA PRO A 58 -12.75 5.68 1.63
C PRO A 58 -13.66 6.57 0.78
N GLY A 59 -13.94 6.18 -0.48
CA GLY A 59 -14.84 6.98 -1.31
C GLY A 59 -16.28 6.96 -0.83
N LEU A 60 -16.80 5.80 -0.37
CA LEU A 60 -18.09 5.75 0.30
C LEU A 60 -18.11 6.60 1.58
N ALA A 61 -17.07 6.48 2.41
CA ALA A 61 -16.95 7.25 3.65
C ALA A 61 -16.97 8.76 3.36
N ALA A 62 -16.26 9.21 2.32
CA ALA A 62 -16.28 10.60 1.88
C ALA A 62 -17.69 11.08 1.53
N VAL A 63 -18.47 10.31 0.77
CA VAL A 63 -19.86 10.67 0.43
C VAL A 63 -20.75 10.70 1.68
N CYS A 64 -20.57 9.77 2.61
CA CYS A 64 -21.35 9.73 3.85
C CYS A 64 -21.05 10.92 4.77
N VAL A 65 -19.77 11.25 4.94
CA VAL A 65 -19.31 12.39 5.74
C VAL A 65 -19.78 13.70 5.11
N ASP A 66 -19.54 13.88 3.81
CA ASP A 66 -19.99 15.08 3.08
C ASP A 66 -21.53 15.21 3.14
N GLY A 67 -22.25 14.08 3.03
CA GLY A 67 -23.71 14.04 3.08
C GLY A 67 -24.36 14.21 4.47
N THR A 68 -23.58 14.25 5.54
CA THR A 68 -24.12 14.42 6.91
C THR A 68 -23.53 15.64 7.61
N THR A 69 -22.68 16.37 6.90
CA THR A 69 -22.03 17.56 7.43
C THR A 69 -23.04 18.65 7.74
N GLY A 70 -23.04 19.11 8.99
CA GLY A 70 -23.92 20.18 9.45
C GLY A 70 -25.32 19.75 9.87
N ASP A 71 -25.65 18.45 9.76
CA ASP A 71 -26.89 17.89 10.30
C ASP A 71 -26.63 17.30 11.70
N LEU A 72 -27.28 17.86 12.72
CA LEU A 72 -27.16 17.41 14.11
C LEU A 72 -27.87 16.07 14.37
N PHE A 73 -28.73 15.62 13.46
CA PHE A 73 -29.58 14.43 13.62
C PHE A 73 -29.24 13.30 12.66
N ARG A 74 -28.28 13.50 11.73
CA ARG A 74 -27.78 12.46 10.83
C ARG A 74 -26.29 12.25 11.02
N SER A 75 -25.89 11.01 11.32
CA SER A 75 -24.49 10.59 11.32
C SER A 75 -24.14 9.84 10.03
N PRO A 76 -22.86 9.80 9.61
CA PRO A 76 -22.41 9.04 8.43
C PRO A 76 -22.88 7.59 8.45
N SER A 77 -22.89 6.94 9.61
CA SER A 77 -23.35 5.56 9.80
C SER A 77 -24.82 5.33 9.44
N VAL A 78 -25.70 6.33 9.59
CA VAL A 78 -27.13 6.22 9.26
C VAL A 78 -27.35 6.17 7.74
N VAL A 79 -26.55 6.90 6.98
CA VAL A 79 -26.69 7.00 5.51
C VAL A 79 -25.85 5.96 4.76
N ALA A 80 -24.90 5.32 5.43
CA ALA A 80 -23.90 4.47 4.78
C ALA A 80 -24.47 3.26 4.04
N VAL A 81 -25.54 2.63 4.55
CA VAL A 81 -26.14 1.45 3.89
C VAL A 81 -26.73 1.82 2.55
N ASP A 82 -27.53 2.90 2.51
CA ASP A 82 -28.22 3.36 1.31
C ASP A 82 -27.22 3.93 0.30
N LEU A 83 -26.30 4.79 0.75
CA LEU A 83 -25.27 5.37 -0.11
C LEU A 83 -24.33 4.30 -0.70
N ARG A 84 -24.03 3.22 0.03
CA ARG A 84 -23.25 2.10 -0.50
C ARG A 84 -23.95 1.43 -1.67
N GLN A 85 -25.25 1.16 -1.52
CA GLN A 85 -26.04 0.52 -2.57
C GLN A 85 -26.12 1.43 -3.80
N GLU A 86 -26.50 2.69 -3.60
CA GLU A 86 -26.59 3.68 -4.67
C GLU A 86 -25.25 3.90 -5.38
N MET A 87 -24.14 3.94 -4.63
CA MET A 87 -22.80 4.11 -5.19
C MET A 87 -22.43 2.92 -6.06
N VAL A 88 -22.61 1.70 -5.56
CA VAL A 88 -22.28 0.47 -6.29
C VAL A 88 -23.12 0.36 -7.56
N ASP A 89 -24.43 0.59 -7.47
CA ASP A 89 -25.32 0.55 -8.63
C ASP A 89 -24.91 1.59 -9.68
N TYR A 90 -24.60 2.82 -9.25
CA TYR A 90 -24.17 3.89 -10.15
C TYR A 90 -22.86 3.56 -10.86
N ILE A 91 -21.81 3.20 -10.13
CA ILE A 91 -20.49 2.96 -10.72
C ILE A 91 -20.49 1.69 -11.59
N THR A 92 -21.25 0.66 -11.21
CA THR A 92 -21.40 -0.54 -12.03
C THR A 92 -22.12 -0.23 -13.33
N GLN A 93 -23.27 0.46 -13.28
CA GLN A 93 -24.00 0.86 -14.49
C GLN A 93 -23.14 1.74 -15.41
N ARG A 94 -22.42 2.70 -14.84
CA ARG A 94 -21.53 3.59 -15.61
C ARG A 94 -20.38 2.83 -16.27
N SER A 95 -19.85 1.81 -15.59
CA SER A 95 -18.78 0.97 -16.14
C SER A 95 -19.24 0.08 -17.29
N GLU A 96 -20.48 -0.42 -17.27
CA GLU A 96 -21.01 -1.31 -18.32
C GLU A 96 -21.09 -0.63 -19.69
N THR A 97 -21.39 0.66 -19.74
CA THR A 97 -21.45 1.42 -21.00
C THR A 97 -20.11 2.03 -21.41
N PHE A 98 -19.12 2.04 -20.51
CA PHE A 98 -17.88 2.80 -20.69
C PHE A 98 -17.13 2.47 -21.98
N ILE A 99 -16.90 1.19 -22.28
CA ILE A 99 -16.18 0.79 -23.50
C ILE A 99 -16.94 1.23 -24.75
N ALA A 100 -18.27 1.04 -24.77
CA ALA A 100 -19.10 1.44 -25.90
C ALA A 100 -19.08 2.96 -26.09
N ASP A 101 -19.25 3.72 -25.01
CA ASP A 101 -19.20 5.19 -25.02
C ASP A 101 -17.84 5.68 -25.54
N THR A 102 -16.75 5.08 -25.06
CA THR A 102 -15.38 5.44 -25.48
C THR A 102 -15.12 5.17 -26.96
N LEU A 103 -15.61 4.04 -27.49
CA LEU A 103 -15.47 3.72 -28.91
C LEU A 103 -16.24 4.72 -29.77
N ILE A 104 -17.46 5.08 -29.37
CA ILE A 104 -18.28 6.09 -30.06
C ILE A 104 -17.58 7.45 -30.06
N GLU A 105 -17.05 7.90 -28.91
CA GLU A 105 -16.32 9.17 -28.82
C GLU A 105 -15.08 9.18 -29.74
N SER A 106 -14.35 8.07 -29.80
CA SER A 106 -13.17 7.94 -30.67
C SER A 106 -13.50 7.96 -32.17
N GLU A 107 -14.70 7.53 -32.56
CA GLU A 107 -15.18 7.60 -33.95
C GLU A 107 -15.60 9.02 -34.35
N VAL A 108 -16.08 9.81 -33.38
CA VAL A 108 -16.57 11.19 -33.59
C VAL A 108 -15.42 12.21 -33.56
N GLU A 109 -14.43 12.02 -32.68
CA GLU A 109 -13.28 12.92 -32.53
C GLU A 109 -12.08 12.45 -33.35
N GLN A 110 -11.92 12.96 -34.58
CA GLN A 110 -10.70 12.76 -35.39
C GLN A 110 -9.43 13.47 -34.84
N ASN A 111 -9.44 13.90 -33.57
CA ASN A 111 -8.38 14.69 -32.95
C ASN A 111 -7.69 13.93 -31.81
N ALA A 112 -6.39 13.72 -31.95
CA ALA A 112 -5.56 12.85 -31.11
C ALA A 112 -5.13 13.44 -29.75
N ASP A 113 -5.88 14.39 -29.18
CA ASP A 113 -5.47 15.13 -27.98
C ASP A 113 -6.29 14.79 -26.71
N ASN A 114 -7.43 14.11 -26.82
CA ASN A 114 -8.15 13.54 -25.67
C ASN A 114 -7.76 12.06 -25.47
N GLN A 115 -6.56 11.80 -24.93
CA GLN A 115 -6.23 10.46 -24.46
C GLN A 115 -6.99 10.18 -23.18
N MET A 116 -8.09 9.42 -23.30
CA MET A 116 -8.84 8.85 -22.18
C MET A 116 -7.88 8.08 -21.24
N PRO A 117 -8.10 8.13 -19.91
CA PRO A 117 -7.28 7.37 -18.96
C PRO A 117 -7.19 5.89 -19.31
N ASP A 118 -5.96 5.41 -19.51
CA ASP A 118 -5.65 4.00 -19.72
C ASP A 118 -5.68 3.18 -18.41
N ASP A 119 -5.66 3.88 -17.27
CA ASP A 119 -5.59 3.29 -15.95
C ASP A 119 -7.01 3.11 -15.35
N PRO A 120 -7.42 1.88 -15.02
CA PRO A 120 -8.74 1.60 -14.45
C PRO A 120 -9.05 2.37 -13.17
N TYR A 121 -8.04 2.68 -12.33
CA TYR A 121 -8.25 3.42 -11.10
C TYR A 121 -8.65 4.87 -11.40
N GLU A 122 -8.03 5.51 -12.39
CA GLU A 122 -8.41 6.86 -12.81
C GLU A 122 -9.86 6.90 -13.34
N VAL A 123 -10.25 5.93 -14.17
CA VAL A 123 -11.62 5.83 -14.70
C VAL A 123 -12.65 5.65 -13.57
N ILE A 124 -12.40 4.71 -12.65
CA ILE A 124 -13.31 4.47 -11.53
C ILE A 124 -13.34 5.64 -10.55
N SER A 125 -12.22 6.34 -10.36
CA SER A 125 -12.18 7.58 -9.57
C SER A 125 -13.10 8.65 -10.16
N ILE A 126 -13.12 8.81 -11.49
CA ILE A 126 -14.04 9.75 -12.17
C ILE A 126 -15.49 9.36 -11.89
N PHE A 127 -15.84 8.07 -12.00
CA PHE A 127 -17.22 7.63 -11.70
C PHE A 127 -17.61 7.89 -10.25
N MET A 128 -16.70 7.69 -9.31
CA MET A 128 -16.94 7.96 -7.89
C MET A 128 -17.07 9.46 -7.60
N ASP A 129 -16.30 10.30 -8.28
CA ASP A 129 -16.42 11.76 -8.18
C ASP A 129 -17.74 12.26 -8.78
N ASP A 130 -18.16 11.72 -9.92
CA ASP A 130 -19.45 12.04 -10.55
C ASP A 130 -20.61 11.63 -9.65
N PHE A 131 -20.58 10.41 -9.09
CA PHE A 131 -21.54 9.97 -8.09
C PHE A 131 -21.60 10.93 -6.91
N SER A 132 -20.44 11.31 -6.36
CA SER A 132 -20.34 12.24 -5.24
C SER A 132 -20.98 13.59 -5.57
N ARG A 133 -20.80 14.11 -6.80
CA ARG A 133 -21.45 15.35 -7.27
C ARG A 133 -22.98 15.22 -7.32
N THR A 134 -23.53 14.06 -7.70
CA THR A 134 -24.99 13.86 -7.66
C THR A 134 -25.58 13.97 -6.25
N LYS A 135 -24.77 13.69 -5.21
CA LYS A 135 -25.19 13.76 -3.81
C LYS A 135 -24.98 15.13 -3.17
N ARG A 136 -24.01 15.91 -3.65
CA ARG A 136 -23.75 17.29 -3.18
C ARG A 136 -24.94 18.25 -3.37
N ASN A 137 -25.80 18.03 -4.37
CA ASN A 137 -26.99 18.88 -4.60
C ASN A 137 -28.18 18.57 -3.70
N ILE A 138 -28.18 17.45 -2.99
CA ILE A 138 -29.26 17.05 -2.06
C ILE A 138 -28.99 17.59 -0.66
N ILE A 139 -27.74 17.99 -0.36
CA ILE A 139 -27.28 18.18 1.01
C ILE A 139 -26.45 19.46 1.06
N GLY A 140 -27.15 20.56 1.37
CA GLY A 140 -26.65 21.83 1.89
C GLY A 140 -25.29 22.35 1.38
N HIS A 141 -25.34 23.40 0.55
CA HIS A 141 -24.23 24.34 0.38
C HIS A 141 -23.68 24.81 1.75
N VAL A 142 -22.44 24.45 2.06
CA VAL A 142 -21.63 25.22 3.02
C VAL A 142 -20.32 25.59 2.36
N SER A 143 -20.34 26.80 1.81
CA SER A 143 -19.33 27.50 1.00
C SER A 143 -18.06 27.91 1.78
N GLY A 144 -17.60 27.12 2.74
CA GLY A 144 -16.45 27.51 3.57
C GLY A 144 -16.05 26.51 4.65
N TRP A 145 -16.02 25.21 4.35
CA TRP A 145 -15.58 24.20 5.31
C TRP A 145 -14.05 24.25 5.48
N LEU A 146 -13.64 25.00 6.50
CA LEU A 146 -12.28 25.25 6.93
C LEU A 146 -11.52 23.95 7.26
N LEU A 147 -10.32 23.86 6.67
CA LEU A 147 -9.25 22.85 6.82
C LEU A 147 -9.61 21.46 6.28
N SER A 148 -9.08 21.14 5.09
CA SER A 148 -9.05 19.79 4.47
C SER A 148 -8.70 18.72 5.48
N ASP A 149 -7.76 19.02 6.37
CA ASP A 149 -7.24 18.14 7.40
C ASP A 149 -8.37 17.65 8.33
N SER A 150 -9.29 18.55 8.74
CA SER A 150 -10.42 18.16 9.61
C SER A 150 -11.48 17.30 8.93
N ARG A 151 -11.56 17.36 7.60
CA ARG A 151 -12.46 16.51 6.81
C ARG A 151 -11.83 15.16 6.57
N GLU A 152 -10.55 15.13 6.19
CA GLU A 152 -9.77 13.92 6.01
C GLU A 152 -9.74 13.10 7.30
N ASP A 153 -9.49 13.74 8.46
CA ASP A 153 -9.56 13.09 9.77
C ASP A 153 -10.93 12.42 10.02
N LYS A 154 -12.04 13.09 9.70
CA LYS A 154 -13.39 12.52 9.85
C LYS A 154 -13.65 11.35 8.91
N ILE A 155 -13.09 11.39 7.70
CA ILE A 155 -13.20 10.29 6.75
C ILE A 155 -12.40 9.10 7.27
N ASP A 156 -11.18 9.32 7.73
CA ASP A 156 -10.31 8.27 8.26
C ASP A 156 -10.89 7.65 9.54
N ASP A 157 -11.41 8.46 10.47
CA ASP A 157 -12.13 8.00 11.65
C ASP A 157 -13.33 7.12 11.27
N PHE A 158 -14.10 7.54 10.25
CA PHE A 158 -15.26 6.78 9.80
C PHE A 158 -14.88 5.51 9.04
N VAL A 159 -13.82 5.53 8.22
CA VAL A 159 -13.26 4.33 7.59
C VAL A 159 -12.80 3.33 8.66
N GLN A 160 -12.14 3.81 9.71
CA GLN A 160 -11.74 2.98 10.84
C GLN A 160 -12.96 2.38 11.55
N GLU A 161 -14.02 3.16 11.80
CA GLU A 161 -15.29 2.65 12.34
C GLU A 161 -15.88 1.54 11.45
N MET A 162 -15.93 1.76 10.14
CA MET A 162 -16.44 0.79 9.16
C MET A 162 -15.63 -0.50 9.14
N ASP A 163 -14.30 -0.43 9.26
CA ASP A 163 -13.43 -1.61 9.32
C ASP A 163 -13.58 -2.35 10.65
N MET A 164 -13.64 -1.64 11.78
CA MET A 164 -13.85 -2.23 13.11
C MET A 164 -15.19 -2.96 13.21
N THR A 165 -16.23 -2.42 12.58
CA THR A 165 -17.57 -3.01 12.54
C THR A 165 -17.76 -4.03 11.42
N ARG A 166 -16.76 -4.21 10.54
CA ARG A 166 -16.85 -5.04 9.32
C ARG A 166 -18.05 -4.66 8.44
N PHE A 167 -18.36 -3.37 8.37
CA PHE A 167 -19.49 -2.84 7.61
C PHE A 167 -19.43 -3.25 6.13
N TRP A 168 -18.26 -3.14 5.51
CA TRP A 168 -18.03 -3.54 4.12
C TRP A 168 -16.72 -4.32 3.96
N PRO A 169 -16.77 -5.65 4.18
CA PRO A 169 -15.59 -6.51 4.14
C PRO A 169 -14.87 -6.44 2.80
N LEU A 170 -13.54 -6.57 2.83
CA LEU A 170 -12.68 -6.51 1.65
C LEU A 170 -13.12 -7.51 0.58
N GLU A 171 -13.49 -8.74 0.95
CA GLU A 171 -13.86 -9.80 -0.01
C GLU A 171 -15.10 -9.40 -0.82
N ARG A 172 -16.03 -8.64 -0.22
CA ARG A 172 -17.19 -8.11 -0.95
C ARG A 172 -16.82 -6.95 -1.87
N ARG A 173 -15.83 -6.14 -1.47
CA ARG A 173 -15.30 -5.06 -2.30
C ARG A 173 -14.51 -5.60 -3.49
N GLU A 174 -13.77 -6.69 -3.30
CA GLU A 174 -13.04 -7.39 -4.37
C GLU A 174 -13.97 -7.92 -5.46
N GLY A 175 -15.15 -8.46 -5.11
CA GLY A 175 -16.14 -8.88 -6.12
C GLY A 175 -16.66 -7.74 -6.99
N ILE A 176 -16.86 -6.55 -6.41
CA ILE A 176 -17.28 -5.35 -7.15
C ILE A 176 -16.12 -4.83 -8.00
N ALA A 177 -14.92 -4.74 -7.41
CA ALA A 177 -13.71 -4.32 -8.11
C ALA A 177 -13.37 -5.21 -9.31
N GLU A 178 -13.62 -6.52 -9.23
CA GLU A 178 -13.44 -7.45 -10.34
C GLU A 178 -14.34 -7.07 -11.55
N VAL A 179 -15.62 -6.78 -11.29
CA VAL A 179 -16.57 -6.36 -12.33
C VAL A 179 -16.15 -5.03 -12.93
N LEU A 180 -15.87 -4.04 -12.08
CA LEU A 180 -15.45 -2.71 -12.52
C LEU A 180 -14.17 -2.76 -13.37
N LEU A 181 -13.16 -3.52 -12.93
CA LEU A 181 -11.90 -3.65 -13.64
C LEU A 181 -12.09 -4.22 -15.06
N LYS A 182 -12.91 -5.26 -15.20
CA LYS A 182 -13.21 -5.86 -16.51
C LYS A 182 -13.98 -4.90 -17.41
N ASN A 183 -14.92 -4.15 -16.84
CA ASN A 183 -15.77 -3.23 -17.58
C ASN A 183 -15.00 -2.00 -18.10
N VAL A 184 -13.92 -1.57 -17.44
CA VAL A 184 -13.15 -0.38 -17.85
C VAL A 184 -11.83 -0.68 -18.57
N ASP A 185 -11.39 -1.93 -18.61
CA ASP A 185 -10.13 -2.33 -19.22
C ASP A 185 -10.24 -2.51 -20.74
N ILE A 186 -10.41 -1.39 -21.45
CA ILE A 186 -10.57 -1.32 -22.92
C ILE A 186 -9.46 -2.06 -23.66
N LYS A 187 -8.21 -1.92 -23.19
CA LYS A 187 -7.03 -2.50 -23.85
C LYS A 187 -6.71 -3.92 -23.38
N THR A 188 -7.55 -4.52 -22.53
CA THR A 188 -7.35 -5.88 -21.97
C THR A 188 -5.99 -6.02 -21.28
N LYS A 189 -5.50 -4.93 -20.71
CA LYS A 189 -4.22 -4.85 -20.00
C LYS A 189 -4.30 -5.48 -18.62
N PHE A 190 -5.49 -5.55 -18.02
CA PHE A 190 -5.72 -5.95 -16.63
C PHE A 190 -6.65 -7.15 -16.51
N HIS A 191 -7.28 -7.65 -17.57
CA HIS A 191 -8.04 -8.90 -17.54
C HIS A 191 -7.77 -9.79 -18.75
N CYS A 192 -8.09 -11.08 -18.59
CA CYS A 192 -7.96 -12.05 -19.67
C CYS A 192 -9.10 -11.88 -20.69
N PRO A 193 -8.81 -11.62 -21.98
CA PRO A 193 -9.84 -11.46 -23.01
C PRO A 193 -10.38 -12.79 -23.56
N GLU A 194 -9.74 -13.91 -23.22
CA GLU A 194 -10.04 -15.23 -23.80
C GLU A 194 -11.45 -15.73 -23.44
N LYS A 195 -12.11 -16.32 -24.43
CA LYS A 195 -13.45 -16.90 -24.31
C LYS A 195 -13.47 -18.33 -24.85
N TYR A 196 -14.30 -19.19 -24.26
CA TYR A 196 -14.29 -20.63 -24.51
C TYR A 196 -15.70 -21.19 -24.70
N GLU A 197 -15.81 -22.22 -25.54
CA GLU A 197 -17.11 -22.77 -25.95
C GLU A 197 -17.72 -23.71 -24.89
N ASN A 198 -16.91 -24.19 -23.94
CA ASN A 198 -17.32 -25.09 -22.89
C ASN A 198 -16.43 -24.98 -21.64
N GLU A 199 -16.92 -25.55 -20.53
CA GLU A 199 -16.23 -25.48 -19.23
C GLU A 199 -14.90 -26.23 -19.20
N GLU A 200 -14.77 -27.31 -19.97
CA GLU A 200 -13.54 -28.12 -20.04
C GLU A 200 -12.38 -27.29 -20.60
N ARG A 201 -12.57 -26.67 -21.77
CA ARG A 201 -11.55 -25.79 -22.37
C ARG A 201 -11.25 -24.58 -21.50
N LEU A 202 -12.26 -24.01 -20.83
CA LEU A 202 -12.04 -22.93 -19.88
C LEU A 202 -11.20 -23.36 -18.67
N ALA A 203 -11.41 -24.58 -18.16
CA ALA A 203 -10.63 -25.13 -17.05
C ALA A 203 -9.15 -25.32 -17.45
N ASP A 204 -8.90 -25.86 -18.65
CA ASP A 204 -7.55 -26.03 -19.20
C ASP A 204 -6.82 -24.68 -19.34
N HIS A 205 -7.52 -23.65 -19.82
CA HIS A 205 -7.00 -22.29 -19.86
C HIS A 205 -6.73 -21.73 -18.47
N LYS A 206 -7.67 -21.87 -17.52
CA LYS A 206 -7.53 -21.32 -16.16
C LYS A 206 -6.25 -21.83 -15.47
N ALA A 207 -5.82 -23.06 -15.72
CA ALA A 207 -4.58 -23.59 -15.16
C ALA A 207 -3.32 -22.86 -15.66
N GLN A 208 -3.35 -22.32 -16.89
CA GLN A 208 -2.21 -21.74 -17.59
C GLN A 208 -2.32 -20.21 -17.78
N CYS A 209 -3.46 -19.63 -17.43
CA CYS A 209 -3.73 -18.21 -17.58
C CYS A 209 -2.71 -17.36 -16.81
N SER A 210 -2.11 -16.38 -17.49
CA SER A 210 -1.16 -15.45 -16.88
C SER A 210 -1.80 -14.54 -15.83
N PHE A 211 -3.12 -14.31 -15.91
CA PHE A 211 -3.89 -13.58 -14.91
C PHE A 211 -4.32 -14.43 -13.72
N ARG A 212 -4.09 -15.75 -13.74
CA ARG A 212 -4.47 -16.63 -12.62
C ARG A 212 -3.81 -16.12 -11.32
N PRO A 213 -4.57 -16.02 -10.22
CA PRO A 213 -4.02 -15.59 -8.94
C PRO A 213 -3.07 -16.64 -8.35
N VAL A 214 -1.99 -16.17 -7.75
CA VAL A 214 -0.99 -16.92 -6.99
C VAL A 214 -0.66 -16.17 -5.71
N THR A 215 -0.35 -16.90 -4.64
CA THR A 215 0.07 -16.28 -3.37
C THR A 215 1.57 -15.98 -3.41
N CYS A 216 1.97 -14.82 -2.87
CA CYS A 216 3.38 -14.47 -2.74
C CYS A 216 4.14 -15.53 -1.92
N PRO A 217 5.32 -16.00 -2.37
CA PRO A 217 6.09 -17.01 -1.65
C PRO A 217 6.90 -16.45 -0.47
N ASN A 218 7.02 -15.12 -0.35
CA ASN A 218 7.80 -14.49 0.73
C ASN A 218 7.07 -14.64 2.07
N ASP A 219 7.78 -15.16 3.08
CA ASP A 219 7.22 -15.43 4.40
C ASP A 219 6.63 -14.16 5.05
N GLY A 220 5.41 -14.28 5.56
CA GLY A 220 4.63 -13.16 6.11
C GLY A 220 3.88 -12.31 5.08
N CYS A 221 4.17 -12.42 3.77
CA CYS A 221 3.37 -11.76 2.75
C CYS A 221 2.07 -12.55 2.49
N ARG A 222 0.92 -11.89 2.57
CA ARG A 222 -0.40 -12.49 2.28
C ARG A 222 -1.01 -12.04 0.96
N ALA A 223 -0.23 -11.34 0.14
CA ALA A 223 -0.71 -10.83 -1.13
C ALA A 223 -1.04 -11.97 -2.11
N LYS A 224 -2.15 -11.83 -2.82
CA LYS A 224 -2.48 -12.61 -4.01
C LYS A 224 -2.19 -11.72 -5.21
N VAL A 225 -1.36 -12.20 -6.12
CA VAL A 225 -0.97 -11.48 -7.35
C VAL A 225 -1.22 -12.37 -8.56
N SER A 226 -1.40 -11.79 -9.74
CA SER A 226 -1.46 -12.58 -10.97
C SER A 226 -0.07 -13.15 -11.30
N VAL A 227 -0.01 -14.30 -11.99
CA VAL A 227 1.28 -14.91 -12.38
C VAL A 227 2.16 -13.91 -13.14
N ARG A 228 1.58 -13.13 -14.06
CA ARG A 228 2.30 -12.11 -14.83
C ARG A 228 2.91 -10.99 -13.97
N CYS A 229 2.30 -10.63 -12.85
CA CYS A 229 2.74 -9.53 -11.99
C CYS A 229 3.58 -9.99 -10.81
N MET A 230 3.81 -11.31 -10.65
CA MET A 230 4.59 -11.85 -9.53
C MET A 230 6.03 -11.31 -9.50
N GLN A 231 6.65 -11.10 -10.67
CA GLN A 231 8.01 -10.56 -10.73
C GLN A 231 8.08 -9.12 -10.21
N ASP A 232 7.15 -8.28 -10.64
CA ASP A 232 7.07 -6.88 -10.20
C ASP A 232 6.73 -6.79 -8.71
N HIS A 233 5.80 -7.63 -8.24
CA HIS A 233 5.49 -7.78 -6.83
C HIS A 233 6.72 -8.18 -6.02
N ASP A 234 7.45 -9.22 -6.43
CA ASP A 234 8.65 -9.70 -5.72
C ASP A 234 9.78 -8.65 -5.72
N ALA A 235 9.87 -7.80 -6.73
CA ALA A 235 10.79 -6.67 -6.72
C ALA A 235 10.43 -5.63 -5.64
N ALA A 236 9.15 -5.37 -5.40
CA ALA A 236 8.66 -4.38 -4.44
C ALA A 236 8.26 -4.98 -3.06
N CYS A 237 8.24 -6.30 -2.91
CA CYS A 237 7.64 -6.96 -1.75
C CYS A 237 8.32 -6.55 -0.43
N LEU A 238 7.52 -5.99 0.48
CA LEU A 238 7.97 -5.50 1.79
C LEU A 238 8.47 -6.61 2.73
N PHE A 239 8.05 -7.86 2.47
CA PHE A 239 8.40 -9.05 3.23
C PHE A 239 9.56 -9.83 2.62
N LYS A 240 10.10 -9.37 1.48
CA LYS A 240 11.28 -10.00 0.90
C LYS A 240 12.48 -9.74 1.79
N ILE A 241 13.23 -10.81 2.08
CA ILE A 241 14.46 -10.73 2.85
C ILE A 241 15.61 -10.35 1.93
N LEU A 242 16.23 -9.21 2.22
CA LEU A 242 17.34 -8.63 1.46
C LEU A 242 18.57 -8.48 2.35
N GLN A 243 19.75 -8.48 1.74
CA GLN A 243 20.97 -8.06 2.42
C GLN A 243 20.90 -6.56 2.73
N CYS A 244 21.48 -6.14 3.86
CA CYS A 244 21.57 -4.74 4.23
C CYS A 244 22.16 -3.89 3.09
N GLU A 245 21.53 -2.77 2.76
CA GLU A 245 21.98 -1.84 1.71
C GLU A 245 23.32 -1.18 2.02
N GLN A 246 23.67 -1.08 3.31
CA GLN A 246 24.99 -0.63 3.76
C GLN A 246 26.02 -1.77 3.82
N ASN A 247 25.69 -2.94 3.26
CA ASN A 247 26.53 -4.14 3.18
C ASN A 247 27.04 -4.67 4.53
N CYS A 248 26.26 -4.51 5.60
CA CYS A 248 26.52 -5.28 6.83
C CYS A 248 26.10 -6.75 6.65
N GLU A 249 26.44 -7.60 7.61
CA GLU A 249 26.17 -9.04 7.56
C GLU A 249 24.69 -9.43 7.72
N LYS A 250 23.82 -8.47 8.09
CA LYS A 250 22.42 -8.76 8.37
C LYS A 250 21.59 -8.89 7.09
N ARG A 251 20.66 -9.84 7.13
CA ARG A 251 19.56 -9.98 6.18
C ARG A 251 18.24 -9.64 6.87
N LEU A 252 17.45 -8.78 6.25
CA LEU A 252 16.28 -8.15 6.87
C LEU A 252 15.12 -8.10 5.88
N LEU A 253 13.90 -8.02 6.39
CA LEU A 253 12.74 -7.69 5.56
C LEU A 253 12.94 -6.29 4.97
N ARG A 254 12.55 -6.09 3.70
CA ARG A 254 12.63 -4.79 3.03
C ARG A 254 12.03 -3.65 3.88
N ARG A 255 10.88 -3.87 4.52
CA ARG A 255 10.23 -2.86 5.40
C ARG A 255 11.05 -2.44 6.62
N ASP A 256 11.99 -3.28 7.06
CA ASP A 256 12.81 -3.07 8.25
C ASP A 256 14.18 -2.46 7.90
N MET A 257 14.50 -2.33 6.60
CA MET A 257 15.79 -1.90 6.09
C MET A 257 16.15 -0.47 6.53
N ASP A 258 15.26 0.49 6.28
CA ASP A 258 15.52 1.91 6.59
C ASP A 258 15.76 2.12 8.08
N ARG A 259 14.88 1.56 8.91
CA ARG A 259 15.02 1.62 10.37
C ARG A 259 16.34 1.03 10.82
N HIS A 260 16.74 -0.12 10.28
CA HIS A 260 18.03 -0.73 10.59
C HIS A 260 19.20 0.18 10.21
N CYS A 261 19.24 0.64 8.95
CA CYS A 261 20.29 1.48 8.38
C CYS A 261 20.47 2.81 9.15
N VAL A 262 19.41 3.36 9.75
CA VAL A 262 19.43 4.63 10.49
C VAL A 262 19.68 4.47 11.98
N THR A 263 19.38 3.32 12.60
CA THR A 263 19.42 3.19 14.06
C THR A 263 20.52 2.27 14.58
N VAL A 264 20.64 1.07 14.03
CA VAL A 264 21.42 -0.02 14.65
C VAL A 264 22.37 -0.72 13.68
N CYS A 265 22.51 -0.21 12.46
CA CYS A 265 23.46 -0.75 11.50
C CYS A 265 24.88 -0.35 11.89
N PRO A 266 25.82 -1.30 12.01
CA PRO A 266 27.22 -0.99 12.29
C PRO A 266 27.91 -0.25 11.13
N MET A 267 27.32 -0.30 9.93
CA MET A 267 27.79 0.39 8.74
C MET A 267 27.20 1.79 8.59
N ARG A 268 26.35 2.22 9.53
CA ARG A 268 25.70 3.52 9.48
C ARG A 268 26.74 4.64 9.52
N PRO A 269 26.65 5.64 8.62
CA PRO A 269 27.52 6.80 8.67
C PRO A 269 27.34 7.58 9.97
N MET A 270 28.45 7.88 10.64
CA MET A 270 28.46 8.76 11.80
C MET A 270 29.50 9.88 11.63
N LYS A 271 29.22 11.02 12.25
CA LYS A 271 30.19 12.10 12.42
C LYS A 271 31.06 11.81 13.63
N CYS A 272 32.32 12.22 13.57
CA CYS A 272 33.22 12.14 14.70
C CYS A 272 32.64 12.90 15.92
N PRO A 273 32.52 12.26 17.11
CA PRO A 273 32.02 12.90 18.34
C PRO A 273 32.87 14.08 18.84
N PHE A 274 34.12 14.20 18.35
CA PHE A 274 35.02 15.31 18.61
C PHE A 274 34.85 16.47 17.61
N GLY A 275 33.89 16.38 16.69
CA GLY A 275 33.58 17.41 15.71
C GLY A 275 34.62 17.53 14.59
N CYS A 276 35.22 16.43 14.15
CA CYS A 276 36.01 16.38 12.92
C CYS A 276 35.10 16.42 11.68
N ASP A 277 35.65 16.87 10.54
CA ASP A 277 34.92 16.92 9.26
C ASP A 277 34.79 15.53 8.58
N SER A 278 35.26 14.47 9.25
CA SER A 278 35.18 13.10 8.78
C SER A 278 33.79 12.48 9.01
N SER A 279 33.35 11.71 8.01
CA SER A 279 32.18 10.83 8.08
C SER A 279 32.63 9.41 7.76
N PHE A 280 32.32 8.47 8.63
CA PHE A 280 32.77 7.08 8.52
C PHE A 280 31.71 6.13 9.12
N PRO A 281 31.76 4.83 8.80
CA PRO A 281 30.87 3.83 9.41
C PRO A 281 31.07 3.73 10.92
N GLU A 282 29.99 3.52 11.68
CA GLU A 282 30.05 3.44 13.14
C GLU A 282 31.07 2.43 13.67
N HIS A 283 31.23 1.29 13.00
CA HIS A 283 32.23 0.29 13.39
C HIS A 283 33.69 0.78 13.31
N ASN A 284 34.01 1.79 12.47
CA ASN A 284 35.36 2.37 12.37
C ASN A 284 35.63 3.47 13.41
N LEU A 285 34.69 3.77 14.31
CA LEU A 285 34.89 4.81 15.32
C LEU A 285 36.13 4.56 16.16
N GLU A 286 36.40 3.31 16.50
CA GLU A 286 37.56 2.96 17.31
C GLU A 286 38.87 3.27 16.61
N GLU A 287 38.99 2.85 15.35
CA GLU A 287 40.13 3.09 14.49
C GLU A 287 40.34 4.59 14.27
N HIS A 288 39.28 5.32 13.91
CA HIS A 288 39.33 6.78 13.71
C HIS A 288 39.82 7.53 14.98
N CYS A 289 39.30 7.17 16.16
CA CYS A 289 39.72 7.76 17.43
C CYS A 289 41.20 7.50 17.75
N SER A 290 41.71 6.34 17.36
CA SER A 290 43.14 6.02 17.54
C SER A 290 44.01 6.81 16.57
N GLU A 291 43.65 6.86 15.29
CA GLU A 291 44.45 7.53 14.24
C GLU A 291 44.39 9.07 14.34
N SER A 292 43.27 9.62 14.83
CA SER A 292 43.05 11.06 14.96
C SER A 292 43.26 11.58 16.38
N LEU A 293 43.88 10.79 17.27
CA LEU A 293 44.01 11.11 18.68
C LEU A 293 44.62 12.50 18.93
N GLN A 294 45.71 12.83 18.23
CA GLN A 294 46.39 14.12 18.40
C GLN A 294 45.47 15.30 18.04
N GLN A 295 44.66 15.18 16.98
CA GLN A 295 43.67 16.20 16.62
C GLN A 295 42.55 16.31 17.68
N HIS A 296 42.11 15.17 18.24
CA HIS A 296 41.09 15.15 19.30
C HIS A 296 41.62 15.80 20.59
N LEU A 297 42.88 15.53 20.97
CA LEU A 297 43.56 16.17 22.09
C LEU A 297 43.64 17.68 21.92
N LEU A 298 44.03 18.18 20.74
CA LEU A 298 44.09 19.61 20.47
C LEU A 298 42.74 20.29 20.67
N LYS A 299 41.66 19.71 20.13
CA LYS A 299 40.30 20.26 20.31
C LYS A 299 39.89 20.31 21.79
N VAL A 300 40.21 19.27 22.55
CA VAL A 300 39.92 19.23 24.00
C VAL A 300 40.76 20.25 24.76
N LEU A 301 42.07 20.33 24.50
CA LEU A 301 42.97 21.29 25.15
C LEU A 301 42.59 22.74 24.83
N GLN A 302 42.17 23.04 23.60
CA GLN A 302 41.63 24.36 23.23
C GLN A 302 40.40 24.74 24.07
N VAL A 303 39.55 23.77 24.40
CA VAL A 303 38.37 23.99 25.24
C VAL A 303 38.75 24.18 26.72
N ILE A 304 39.71 23.40 27.22
CA ILE A 304 40.18 23.47 28.61
C ILE A 304 40.96 24.78 28.87
N HIS A 305 41.88 25.12 27.97
CA HIS A 305 42.88 26.19 28.16
C HIS A 305 42.56 27.49 27.39
N LYS A 306 41.27 27.74 27.12
CA LYS A 306 40.68 28.82 26.26
C LYS A 306 41.32 30.22 26.29
N LYS A 307 42.14 30.58 27.30
CA LYS A 307 42.74 31.92 27.48
C LYS A 307 44.21 31.93 27.90
N GLY A 308 44.95 30.82 27.83
CA GLY A 308 46.32 30.76 28.37
C GLY A 308 47.43 30.29 27.42
N PHE A 309 47.08 29.65 26.30
CA PHE A 309 48.04 28.89 25.50
C PHE A 309 48.01 29.31 24.02
N THR A 310 49.19 29.39 23.39
CA THR A 310 49.33 29.51 21.93
C THR A 310 49.12 28.17 21.24
N ALA A 311 48.93 28.17 19.91
CA ALA A 311 48.74 26.93 19.14
C ALA A 311 49.92 25.95 19.32
N ASP A 312 51.16 26.44 19.32
CA ASP A 312 52.36 25.61 19.51
C ASP A 312 52.41 25.01 20.91
N GLN A 313 52.05 25.78 21.94
CA GLN A 313 52.00 25.26 23.32
C GLN A 313 50.93 24.17 23.49
N LEU A 314 49.81 24.26 22.77
CA LEU A 314 48.79 23.20 22.75
C LEU A 314 49.28 21.94 22.03
N ASN A 315 50.04 22.09 20.94
CA ASN A 315 50.67 20.98 20.21
C ASN A 315 51.71 20.25 21.07
N ASP A 316 52.61 20.99 21.70
CA ASP A 316 53.62 20.43 22.60
C ASP A 316 52.95 19.69 23.76
N ARG A 317 51.89 20.30 24.34
CA ARG A 317 51.13 19.68 25.43
C ARG A 317 50.41 18.40 25.00
N ALA A 318 49.81 18.37 23.81
CA ALA A 318 49.17 17.18 23.27
C ALA A 318 50.19 16.03 23.11
N LEU A 319 51.37 16.31 22.56
CA LEU A 319 52.47 15.34 22.41
C LEU A 319 52.98 14.82 23.77
N GLU A 320 53.10 15.68 24.77
CA GLU A 320 53.49 15.28 26.12
C GLU A 320 52.47 14.38 26.79
N LEU A 321 51.17 14.69 26.64
CA LEU A 321 50.08 13.90 27.21
C LEU A 321 50.06 12.50 26.60
N GLU A 322 50.14 12.42 25.27
CA GLU A 322 50.20 11.17 24.52
C GLU A 322 51.40 10.30 24.95
N LYS A 323 52.61 10.89 25.03
CA LYS A 323 53.82 10.15 25.46
C LYS A 323 53.79 9.73 26.93
N SER A 324 53.11 10.49 27.79
CA SER A 324 53.06 10.20 29.22
C SER A 324 51.99 9.18 29.60
N GLU A 325 51.14 8.76 28.65
CA GLU A 325 50.03 7.87 28.92
C GLU A 325 50.39 6.42 28.58
N ASP A 326 50.48 5.60 29.62
CA ASP A 326 51.06 4.25 29.54
C ASP A 326 50.03 3.14 29.18
N ARG A 327 48.73 3.45 29.09
CA ARG A 327 47.65 2.44 28.98
C ARG A 327 46.73 2.59 27.76
N GLY A 328 47.02 3.51 26.84
CA GLY A 328 46.18 3.80 25.67
C GLY A 328 44.77 4.27 26.03
N LYS A 329 44.55 4.80 27.24
CA LYS A 329 43.24 5.32 27.67
C LYS A 329 42.80 6.51 26.82
N LEU A 330 43.75 7.35 26.38
CA LEU A 330 43.45 8.50 25.53
C LEU A 330 42.88 8.04 24.18
N ALA A 331 43.51 7.05 23.53
CA ALA A 331 43.05 6.48 22.25
C ALA A 331 41.71 5.73 22.34
N LYS A 332 41.35 5.22 23.53
CA LYS A 332 40.09 4.51 23.79
C LYS A 332 38.91 5.44 24.07
N ALA A 333 39.14 6.73 24.29
CA ALA A 333 38.06 7.68 24.51
C ALA A 333 37.23 7.85 23.23
N ARG A 334 35.91 7.67 23.34
CA ARG A 334 34.99 7.73 22.19
C ARG A 334 34.22 9.05 22.09
N ASP A 335 34.35 9.91 23.09
CA ASP A 335 33.65 11.19 23.16
C ASP A 335 34.47 12.25 23.89
N ALA A 336 34.14 13.51 23.62
CA ALA A 336 34.85 14.67 24.14
C ALA A 336 34.84 14.74 25.68
N ARG A 337 33.76 14.30 26.35
CA ARG A 337 33.64 14.33 27.82
C ARG A 337 34.60 13.30 28.43
N SER A 338 34.60 12.08 27.92
CA SER A 338 35.52 11.02 28.36
C SER A 338 36.97 11.45 28.18
N LEU A 339 37.35 11.97 27.01
CA LEU A 339 38.71 12.45 26.76
C LEU A 339 39.08 13.63 27.67
N THR A 340 38.17 14.58 27.88
CA THR A 340 38.39 15.74 28.77
C THR A 340 38.67 15.31 30.20
N ASN A 341 37.94 14.32 30.73
CA ASN A 341 38.16 13.82 32.07
C ASN A 341 39.54 13.16 32.21
N ILE A 342 39.93 12.33 31.23
CA ILE A 342 41.25 11.69 31.23
C ILE A 342 42.36 12.75 31.17
N VAL A 343 42.24 13.76 30.30
CA VAL A 343 43.20 14.85 30.19
C VAL A 343 43.34 15.58 31.53
N LYS A 344 42.23 15.99 32.16
CA LYS A 344 42.25 16.68 33.46
C LYS A 344 42.91 15.85 34.57
N ASP A 345 42.62 14.55 34.63
CA ASP A 345 43.23 13.65 35.60
C ASP A 345 44.76 13.52 35.41
N LEU A 346 45.21 13.49 34.16
CA LEU A 346 46.65 13.46 33.83
C LEU A 346 47.32 14.81 34.16
N GLU A 347 46.66 15.94 33.90
CA GLU A 347 47.19 17.26 34.24
C GLU A 347 47.26 17.47 35.76
N ALA A 348 46.24 17.03 36.51
CA ALA A 348 46.22 17.12 37.98
C ALA A 348 47.36 16.32 38.61
N LYS A 349 47.71 15.14 38.07
CA LYS A 349 48.85 14.35 38.54
C LYS A 349 50.22 14.99 38.28
N LYS A 350 50.32 15.84 37.25
CA LYS A 350 51.55 16.57 36.89
C LYS A 350 51.69 17.91 37.63
N THR A 351 50.62 18.41 38.27
CA THR A 351 50.67 19.65 39.04
C THR A 351 50.83 19.29 40.52
N PRO A 352 51.97 19.60 41.19
CA PRO A 352 52.13 19.27 42.60
C PRO A 352 51.14 20.11 43.45
N PRO A 353 50.62 19.55 44.57
CA PRO A 353 49.79 20.33 45.48
C PRO A 353 50.60 21.51 46.03
N SER A 354 49.99 22.69 45.96
CA SER A 354 50.56 23.98 46.37
C SER A 354 50.78 24.08 47.87
#